data_AF-A0A934V0L9-F1
#
_entry.id   AF-A0A934V0L9-F1
#
_cell.length_a   1.000
_cell.length_b   1.000
_cell.length_c   1.000
_cell.angle_alpha   90.00
_cell.angle_beta   90.00
_cell.angle_gamma   90.00
#
_symmetry.space_group_name_H-M   'P 1'
#
loop_
_entity.id
_entity.type
_entity.pdbx_description
1 polymer ?
#
loop_
_entity_poly.entity_id
_entity_poly.type
_entity_poly.pdbx_seq_one_letter_code
_entity_poly.pdbx_strand_id
1 'polypeptide(L)'
;MADYRLQGDTGEWEVVCGLEIHAQIISKSKLFSAAATEFGAEPNSQVSPVDAGMPGMLPRVNEFCVEQAVKTGLGLRAEINRWSAFERKNYFYADLPQGYQISQYLHPLVGEGTVYLDMPDGSTVPVGIERLHMEQDAGKSLHDQEPGKTYIDLNRSGVGLMEIVSKPDIRSPEQAGAYVNKLRSILRYLDTCDGNMAEGSMRCDINVSVRKPGGELGTRCELKNVNSVRFIMQAIEAEATRQIEILEDGGEIEQQTRLYDPDKRETRALRGKEHAHDYRYFPDPDILPLIVENDWVERIKASMPELPDEKKQRFINDYGLSAYDAGVLVAEKDYADFFETLAEGRDAKLAANWFTGDFFGALNKAGLDLDESPVDSAKLGELLDLIADETISGRIAKDVFEEMWETGKPAGQIVEEKGLKQITDTSELEGIVDKIVADNPEQVAQVREGNQKVKGWFVGQVMKATGGKANPKLVNEILAKKLG
;
A
#
# COMPACT_ATOMS: atom_id res chain seq x y z
N MET A 1 -3.22 -19.59 -12.69
CA MET A 1 -4.29 -18.69 -12.23
C MET A 1 -5.45 -19.55 -11.82
N ALA A 2 -5.65 -19.73 -10.52
CA ALA A 2 -6.94 -20.23 -10.07
C ALA A 2 -7.92 -19.09 -10.33
N ASP A 3 -8.77 -19.28 -11.33
CA ASP A 3 -9.86 -18.37 -11.65
C ASP A 3 -10.74 -18.28 -10.39
N TYR A 4 -10.76 -17.12 -9.70
CA TYR A 4 -11.60 -16.98 -8.50
C TYR A 4 -13.05 -17.21 -8.91
N ARG A 5 -13.70 -18.19 -8.27
CA ARG A 5 -15.08 -18.58 -8.53
C ARG A 5 -15.80 -18.73 -7.20
N LEU A 6 -17.03 -18.22 -7.17
CA LEU A 6 -17.94 -18.49 -6.07
C LEU A 6 -18.81 -19.69 -6.45
N GLN A 7 -18.93 -20.63 -5.52
CA GLN A 7 -19.78 -21.80 -5.70
C GLN A 7 -21.20 -21.45 -5.23
N GLY A 8 -22.14 -21.39 -6.16
CA GLY A 8 -23.58 -21.36 -5.86
C GLY A 8 -24.20 -22.76 -5.95
N ASP A 9 -25.50 -22.84 -5.67
CA ASP A 9 -26.29 -24.08 -5.74
C ASP A 9 -26.45 -24.58 -7.19
N THR A 10 -26.44 -23.66 -8.15
CA THR A 10 -26.60 -23.97 -9.59
C THR A 10 -25.27 -24.05 -10.34
N GLY A 11 -24.13 -23.97 -9.63
CA GLY A 11 -22.78 -24.08 -10.19
C GLY A 11 -21.90 -22.88 -9.89
N GLU A 12 -20.77 -22.80 -10.59
CA GLU A 12 -19.79 -21.73 -10.40
C GLU A 12 -20.28 -20.38 -10.95
N TRP A 13 -19.80 -19.31 -10.32
CA TRP A 13 -20.05 -17.92 -10.69
C TRP A 13 -18.74 -17.13 -10.76
N GLU A 14 -18.65 -16.22 -11.72
CA GLU A 14 -17.59 -15.24 -11.87
C GLU A 14 -17.98 -13.93 -11.19
N VAL A 15 -17.03 -13.35 -10.46
CA VAL A 15 -17.15 -11.99 -9.92
C VAL A 15 -16.48 -11.02 -10.91
N VAL A 16 -17.15 -9.91 -11.18
CA VAL A 16 -16.63 -8.81 -12.01
C VAL A 16 -16.75 -7.51 -11.22
N CYS A 17 -15.61 -6.86 -11.00
CA CYS A 17 -15.53 -5.62 -10.26
C CYS A 17 -14.94 -4.50 -11.10
N GLY A 18 -15.45 -3.29 -10.88
CA GLY A 18 -14.80 -2.03 -11.25
C GLY A 18 -14.69 -1.14 -10.02
N LEU A 19 -13.58 -0.42 -9.89
CA LEU A 19 -13.32 0.44 -8.74
C LEU A 19 -13.25 1.91 -9.17
N GLU A 20 -13.84 2.77 -8.37
CA GLU A 20 -13.83 4.22 -8.51
C GLU A 20 -13.11 4.80 -7.28
N ILE A 21 -11.90 5.32 -7.50
CA ILE A 21 -11.04 5.79 -6.43
C ILE A 21 -10.93 7.31 -6.49
N HIS A 22 -11.32 7.97 -5.40
CA HIS A 22 -11.13 9.40 -5.23
C HIS A 22 -9.88 9.63 -4.42
N ALA A 23 -8.88 10.27 -5.02
CA ALA A 23 -7.60 10.60 -4.40
C ALA A 23 -7.48 12.13 -4.24
N GLN A 24 -7.31 12.59 -3.01
CA GLN A 24 -7.11 13.99 -2.67
C GLN A 24 -5.73 14.47 -3.11
N ILE A 25 -5.71 15.55 -3.87
CA ILE A 25 -4.47 16.16 -4.36
C ILE A 25 -3.79 16.88 -3.21
N ILE A 26 -2.56 16.48 -2.87
CA ILE A 26 -1.71 17.22 -1.92
C ILE A 26 -1.34 18.55 -2.56
N SER A 27 -2.00 19.64 -2.18
CA SER A 27 -1.80 20.98 -2.75
C SER A 27 -1.92 22.02 -1.64
N LYS A 28 -1.30 23.20 -1.79
CA LYS A 28 -1.37 24.28 -0.78
C LYS A 28 -2.65 25.10 -0.85
N SER A 29 -3.27 25.13 -2.02
CA SER A 29 -4.53 25.82 -2.29
C SER A 29 -5.49 24.91 -3.02
N LYS A 30 -6.79 25.15 -2.83
CA LYS A 30 -7.88 24.41 -3.45
C LYS A 30 -7.85 24.41 -4.98
N LEU A 31 -8.69 23.57 -5.59
CA LEU A 31 -8.70 23.37 -7.05
C LEU A 31 -9.16 24.61 -7.81
N PHE A 32 -10.12 25.35 -7.23
CA PHE A 32 -10.74 26.52 -7.87
C PHE A 32 -10.65 27.82 -7.04
N SER A 33 -9.98 27.79 -5.90
CA SER A 33 -9.85 28.93 -4.99
C SER A 33 -8.48 28.97 -4.29
N ALA A 34 -8.16 30.11 -3.67
CA ALA A 34 -6.88 30.32 -2.97
C ALA A 34 -6.92 29.91 -1.49
N ALA A 35 -8.01 29.32 -0.99
CA ALA A 35 -8.09 28.88 0.40
C ALA A 35 -7.18 27.67 0.66
N ALA A 36 -6.74 27.54 1.91
CA ALA A 36 -5.91 26.44 2.38
C ALA A 36 -6.65 25.09 2.33
N THR A 37 -5.88 24.02 2.45
CA THR A 37 -6.28 22.61 2.31
C THR A 37 -5.79 21.77 3.50
N GLU A 38 -5.31 22.43 4.56
CA GLU A 38 -4.68 21.76 5.70
C GLU A 38 -5.73 21.02 6.54
N PHE A 39 -5.48 19.73 6.76
CA PHE A 39 -6.35 18.86 7.54
C PHE A 39 -6.38 19.27 9.02
N GLY A 40 -7.52 19.07 9.68
CA GLY A 40 -7.65 19.29 11.13
C GLY A 40 -7.83 20.75 11.57
N ALA A 41 -7.99 21.69 10.64
CA ALA A 41 -8.26 23.08 10.98
C ALA A 41 -9.65 23.31 11.60
N GLU A 42 -9.80 24.43 12.32
CA GLU A 42 -11.07 24.84 12.93
C GLU A 42 -12.20 24.88 11.88
N PRO A 43 -13.43 24.43 12.22
CA PRO A 43 -14.54 24.37 11.26
C PRO A 43 -14.78 25.70 10.52
N ASN A 44 -14.94 25.62 9.21
CA ASN A 44 -15.16 26.78 8.32
C ASN A 44 -14.05 27.87 8.35
N SER A 45 -12.85 27.58 8.84
CA SER A 45 -11.72 28.53 8.85
C SER A 45 -10.95 28.60 7.52
N GLN A 46 -11.07 27.59 6.67
CA GLN A 46 -10.39 27.46 5.38
C GLN A 46 -11.37 27.57 4.21
N VAL A 47 -12.21 28.60 4.21
CA VAL A 47 -13.32 28.75 3.26
C VAL A 47 -13.24 30.12 2.60
N SER A 48 -13.05 30.14 1.28
CA SER A 48 -13.17 31.35 0.48
C SER A 48 -14.63 31.60 0.06
N PRO A 49 -14.98 32.81 -0.42
CA PRO A 49 -16.29 33.06 -0.99
C PRO A 49 -16.65 32.14 -2.18
N VAL A 50 -15.66 31.68 -2.96
CA VAL A 50 -15.84 30.69 -4.04
C VAL A 50 -16.29 29.35 -3.45
N ASP A 51 -15.58 28.89 -2.41
CA ASP A 51 -15.88 27.61 -1.74
C ASP A 51 -17.25 27.64 -1.07
N ALA A 52 -17.65 28.79 -0.52
CA ALA A 52 -18.96 29.00 0.10
C ALA A 52 -20.10 29.23 -0.91
N GLY A 53 -19.83 29.21 -2.22
CA GLY A 53 -20.86 29.44 -3.24
C GLY A 53 -21.49 30.83 -3.20
N MET A 54 -20.74 31.86 -2.79
CA MET A 54 -21.27 33.22 -2.67
C MET A 54 -21.64 33.81 -4.05
N PRO A 55 -22.72 34.61 -4.16
CA PRO A 55 -23.12 35.21 -5.43
C PRO A 55 -22.02 36.08 -6.06
N GLY A 56 -21.78 35.88 -7.35
CA GLY A 56 -20.81 36.66 -8.14
C GLY A 56 -19.37 36.16 -8.08
N MET A 57 -19.11 35.04 -7.40
CA MET A 57 -17.78 34.41 -7.37
C MET A 57 -17.56 33.52 -8.60
N LEU A 58 -16.33 33.48 -9.10
CA LEU A 58 -15.93 32.67 -10.25
C LEU A 58 -14.76 31.73 -9.87
N PRO A 59 -14.75 30.48 -10.38
CA PRO A 59 -13.68 29.53 -10.15
C PRO A 59 -12.40 29.92 -10.91
N ARG A 60 -11.24 29.67 -10.32
CA ARG A 60 -9.94 29.78 -11.01
C ARG A 60 -9.13 28.49 -10.84
N VAL A 61 -8.91 27.79 -11.94
CA VAL A 61 -8.20 26.49 -11.95
C VAL A 61 -6.79 26.65 -11.38
N ASN A 62 -6.44 25.73 -10.48
CA ASN A 62 -5.11 25.61 -9.89
C ASN A 62 -4.19 24.79 -10.81
N GLU A 63 -3.21 25.45 -11.43
CA GLU A 63 -2.23 24.82 -12.34
C GLU A 63 -1.48 23.65 -11.68
N PHE A 64 -1.16 23.77 -10.39
CA PHE A 64 -0.47 22.70 -9.67
C PHE A 64 -1.35 21.44 -9.55
N CYS A 65 -2.66 21.57 -9.36
CA CYS A 65 -3.56 20.41 -9.36
C CYS A 65 -3.62 19.73 -10.73
N VAL A 66 -3.59 20.51 -11.81
CA VAL A 66 -3.52 19.98 -13.19
C VAL A 66 -2.20 19.22 -13.40
N GLU A 67 -1.09 19.76 -12.91
CA GLU A 67 0.22 19.10 -12.94
C GLU A 67 0.19 17.75 -12.21
N GLN A 68 -0.39 17.70 -10.99
CA GLN A 68 -0.52 16.45 -10.23
C GLN A 68 -1.37 15.42 -10.99
N ALA A 69 -2.49 15.83 -11.59
CA ALA A 69 -3.32 14.93 -12.38
C ALA A 69 -2.60 14.36 -13.61
N VAL A 70 -1.81 15.17 -14.32
CA VAL A 70 -0.97 14.68 -15.44
C VAL A 70 0.13 13.76 -14.94
N LYS A 71 0.80 14.12 -13.83
CA LYS A 71 1.84 13.29 -13.20
C LYS A 71 1.29 11.92 -12.82
N THR A 72 0.11 11.87 -12.19
CA THR A 72 -0.60 10.63 -11.87
C THR A 72 -0.96 9.87 -13.14
N GLY A 73 -1.53 10.52 -14.17
CA GLY A 73 -1.86 9.87 -15.43
C GLY A 73 -0.66 9.18 -16.09
N LEU A 74 0.50 9.84 -16.12
CA LEU A 74 1.74 9.25 -16.61
C LEU A 74 2.17 8.03 -15.78
N GLY A 75 2.04 8.09 -14.45
CA GLY A 75 2.36 6.95 -13.57
C GLY A 75 1.39 5.78 -13.68
N LEU A 76 0.15 6.03 -14.13
CA LEU A 76 -0.83 5.01 -14.48
C LEU A 76 -0.64 4.47 -15.92
N ARG A 77 0.44 4.87 -16.60
CA ARG A 77 0.72 4.54 -18.00
C ARG A 77 -0.46 4.91 -18.91
N ALA A 78 -1.13 6.02 -18.59
CA ALA A 78 -2.33 6.47 -19.26
C ALA A 78 -2.04 7.54 -20.33
N GLU A 79 -2.93 7.65 -21.30
CA GLU A 79 -2.90 8.71 -22.30
C GLU A 79 -3.28 10.06 -21.69
N ILE A 80 -2.45 11.08 -21.90
CA ILE A 80 -2.73 12.46 -21.47
C ILE A 80 -3.44 13.20 -22.59
N ASN A 81 -4.68 13.62 -22.35
CA ASN A 81 -5.46 14.33 -23.35
C ASN A 81 -4.94 15.77 -23.53
N ARG A 82 -4.75 16.16 -24.80
CA ARG A 82 -4.24 17.49 -25.20
C ARG A 82 -5.25 18.61 -24.96
N TRP A 83 -6.52 18.25 -24.95
CA TRP A 83 -7.65 19.13 -24.75
C TRP A 83 -8.56 18.50 -23.70
N SER A 84 -8.96 19.28 -22.71
CA SER A 84 -9.82 18.82 -21.63
C SER A 84 -10.72 19.96 -21.16
N ALA A 85 -11.92 19.65 -20.71
CA ALA A 85 -12.87 20.63 -20.22
C ALA A 85 -13.38 20.25 -18.84
N PHE A 86 -13.83 21.25 -18.09
CA PHE A 86 -14.60 21.03 -16.87
C PHE A 86 -16.08 21.16 -17.20
N GLU A 87 -16.90 20.37 -16.49
CA GLU A 87 -18.34 20.36 -16.59
C GLU A 87 -18.97 20.49 -15.19
N ARG A 88 -20.22 20.95 -15.15
CA ARG A 88 -21.00 20.99 -13.92
C ARG A 88 -21.82 19.73 -13.76
N LYS A 89 -21.57 18.99 -12.68
CA LYS A 89 -22.39 17.90 -12.18
C LYS A 89 -23.41 18.46 -11.20
N ASN A 90 -24.65 18.66 -11.62
CA ASN A 90 -25.66 19.39 -10.86
C ASN A 90 -26.41 18.46 -9.88
N TYR A 91 -26.27 18.72 -8.58
CA TYR A 91 -27.07 18.08 -7.54
C TYR A 91 -27.11 18.97 -6.28
N PHE A 92 -28.21 18.86 -5.53
CA PHE A 92 -28.39 19.65 -4.31
C PHE A 92 -28.06 18.81 -3.08
N TYR A 93 -27.09 19.27 -2.30
CA TYR A 93 -26.79 18.73 -0.98
C TYR A 93 -26.20 19.83 -0.09
N ALA A 94 -26.36 19.70 1.24
CA ALA A 94 -26.03 20.78 2.18
C ALA A 94 -24.53 21.10 2.26
N ASP A 95 -23.67 20.14 1.94
CA ASP A 95 -22.21 20.29 1.90
C ASP A 95 -21.66 20.71 0.53
N LEU A 96 -22.53 20.95 -0.45
CA LEU A 96 -22.19 21.44 -1.79
C LEU A 96 -22.87 22.79 -2.05
N PRO A 97 -22.29 23.90 -1.59
CA PRO A 97 -22.96 25.20 -1.55
C PRO A 97 -23.28 25.76 -2.93
N GLN A 98 -22.52 25.40 -3.98
CA GLN A 98 -22.77 25.88 -5.35
C GLN A 98 -24.03 25.23 -5.98
N GLY A 99 -24.53 24.12 -5.43
CA GLY A 99 -25.60 23.32 -6.06
C GLY A 99 -25.16 22.54 -7.31
N TYR A 100 -23.85 22.54 -7.59
CA TYR A 100 -23.19 21.73 -8.60
C TYR A 100 -21.73 21.50 -8.20
N GLN A 101 -21.20 20.34 -8.58
CA GLN A 101 -19.79 20.00 -8.44
C GLN A 101 -19.12 20.26 -9.78
N ILE A 102 -18.02 21.03 -9.79
CA ILE A 102 -17.17 21.15 -10.98
C ILE A 102 -16.32 19.87 -11.06
N SER A 103 -16.46 19.13 -12.16
CA SER A 103 -15.83 17.83 -12.43
C SER A 103 -15.45 17.75 -13.90
N GLN A 104 -15.01 16.59 -14.40
CA GLN A 104 -14.84 16.34 -15.83
C GLN A 104 -15.55 15.07 -16.27
N TYR A 105 -16.37 15.14 -17.31
CA TYR A 105 -17.17 14.01 -17.77
C TYR A 105 -16.83 13.56 -19.18
N LEU A 106 -17.08 14.38 -20.20
CA LEU A 106 -16.90 13.97 -21.60
C LEU A 106 -15.44 13.99 -22.03
N HIS A 107 -14.66 14.90 -21.45
CA HIS A 107 -13.30 15.20 -21.87
C HIS A 107 -12.34 15.23 -20.68
N PRO A 108 -12.13 14.07 -20.01
CA PRO A 108 -11.24 13.97 -18.86
C PRO A 108 -9.80 14.33 -19.26
N LEU A 109 -9.01 14.81 -18.30
CA LEU A 109 -7.61 15.17 -18.57
C LEU A 109 -6.74 13.93 -18.90
N VAL A 110 -7.07 12.79 -18.32
CA VAL A 110 -6.34 11.53 -18.48
C VAL A 110 -7.31 10.45 -18.99
N GLY A 111 -6.94 9.81 -20.10
CA GLY A 111 -7.69 8.75 -20.76
C GLY A 111 -7.30 7.35 -20.28
N GLU A 112 -7.31 6.40 -21.21
CA GLU A 112 -7.06 4.99 -20.89
C GLU A 112 -5.61 4.74 -20.47
N GLY A 113 -5.43 3.83 -19.50
CA GLY A 113 -4.13 3.42 -18.97
C GLY A 113 -4.12 1.99 -18.46
N THR A 114 -3.07 1.59 -17.75
CA THR A 114 -2.96 0.21 -17.23
C THR A 114 -2.09 0.15 -15.97
N VAL A 115 -2.60 -0.56 -14.97
CA VAL A 115 -1.88 -0.90 -13.73
C VAL A 115 -1.62 -2.41 -13.70
N TYR A 116 -0.39 -2.81 -13.37
CA TYR A 116 -0.02 -4.22 -13.25
C TYR A 116 -0.03 -4.64 -11.78
N LEU A 117 -0.77 -5.70 -11.47
CA LEU A 117 -0.90 -6.26 -10.13
C LEU A 117 0.03 -7.44 -9.97
N ASP A 118 0.83 -7.42 -8.90
CA ASP A 118 1.64 -8.56 -8.49
C ASP A 118 0.80 -9.46 -7.57
N MET A 119 0.51 -10.67 -8.02
CA MET A 119 -0.32 -11.62 -7.26
C MET A 119 0.56 -12.54 -6.39
N PRO A 120 0.03 -13.05 -5.25
CA PRO A 120 0.79 -13.96 -4.38
C PRO A 120 1.25 -15.27 -5.04
N ASP A 121 0.58 -15.71 -6.11
CA ASP A 121 0.96 -16.88 -6.90
C ASP A 121 2.10 -16.61 -7.89
N GLY A 122 2.67 -15.40 -7.87
CA GLY A 122 3.74 -14.94 -8.75
C GLY A 122 3.26 -14.49 -10.13
N SER A 123 1.94 -14.51 -10.40
CA SER A 123 1.40 -13.99 -11.66
C SER A 123 1.28 -12.47 -11.64
N THR A 124 1.31 -11.87 -12.83
CA THR A 124 1.04 -10.44 -13.04
C THR A 124 -0.29 -10.28 -13.76
N VAL A 125 -1.19 -9.49 -13.18
CA VAL A 125 -2.53 -9.24 -13.75
C VAL A 125 -2.64 -7.78 -14.19
N PRO A 126 -2.88 -7.48 -15.47
CA PRO A 126 -3.16 -6.11 -15.92
C PRO A 126 -4.61 -5.72 -15.57
N VAL A 127 -4.79 -4.52 -15.04
CA VAL A 127 -6.10 -3.88 -14.85
C VAL A 127 -6.10 -2.57 -15.62
N GLY A 128 -7.06 -2.43 -16.54
CA GLY A 128 -7.21 -1.20 -17.31
C GLY A 128 -7.69 -0.03 -16.45
N ILE A 129 -7.19 1.15 -16.76
CA ILE A 129 -7.76 2.43 -16.31
C ILE A 129 -8.64 2.93 -17.45
N GLU A 130 -9.88 3.31 -17.14
CA GLU A 130 -10.79 3.93 -18.10
C GLU A 130 -10.47 5.42 -18.25
N ARG A 131 -10.32 6.11 -17.12
CA ARG A 131 -10.04 7.54 -17.06
C ARG A 131 -9.51 7.97 -15.69
N LEU A 132 -8.86 9.12 -15.68
CA LEU A 132 -8.68 9.94 -14.48
C LEU A 132 -9.13 11.37 -14.80
N HIS A 133 -9.97 11.93 -13.93
CA HIS A 133 -10.43 13.31 -14.05
C HIS A 133 -10.32 14.06 -12.73
N MET A 134 -10.24 15.38 -12.83
CA MET A 134 -10.23 16.26 -11.67
C MET A 134 -11.62 16.69 -11.28
N GLU A 135 -11.88 16.78 -9.98
CA GLU A 135 -13.10 17.38 -9.46
C GLU A 135 -12.88 18.07 -8.12
N GLN A 136 -13.82 18.94 -7.75
CA GLN A 136 -13.84 19.53 -6.41
C GLN A 136 -14.50 18.60 -5.40
N ASP A 137 -13.94 18.46 -4.21
CA ASP A 137 -14.61 17.76 -3.12
C ASP A 137 -15.76 18.61 -2.53
N ALA A 138 -16.71 17.93 -1.90
CA ALA A 138 -17.75 18.54 -1.10
C ALA A 138 -17.27 18.80 0.34
N GLY A 139 -18.01 19.61 1.08
CA GLY A 139 -17.82 19.79 2.51
C GLY A 139 -18.11 18.52 3.32
N LYS A 140 -18.17 18.65 4.64
CA LYS A 140 -18.49 17.58 5.58
C LYS A 140 -19.80 17.88 6.30
N SER A 141 -20.70 16.90 6.32
CA SER A 141 -21.93 16.92 7.11
C SER A 141 -21.72 16.16 8.43
N LEU A 142 -21.95 16.81 9.57
CA LEU A 142 -21.83 16.23 10.91
C LEU A 142 -23.23 16.12 11.53
N HIS A 143 -23.68 14.88 11.76
CA HIS A 143 -25.05 14.59 12.22
C HIS A 143 -25.12 14.25 13.72
N ASP A 144 -23.99 14.09 14.38
CA ASP A 144 -23.85 13.56 15.74
C ASP A 144 -23.70 14.65 16.83
N GLN A 145 -23.53 15.91 16.43
CA GLN A 145 -23.29 17.02 17.34
C GLN A 145 -24.54 17.43 18.13
N GLU A 146 -25.70 17.42 17.48
CA GLU A 146 -26.97 17.77 18.11
C GLU A 146 -28.12 16.98 17.48
N PRO A 147 -28.98 16.32 18.28
CA PRO A 147 -30.14 15.61 17.76
C PRO A 147 -31.04 16.51 16.91
N GLY A 148 -31.38 16.05 15.70
CA GLY A 148 -32.29 16.75 14.79
C GLY A 148 -31.67 17.92 14.01
N LYS A 149 -30.35 18.15 14.13
CA LYS A 149 -29.62 19.12 13.31
C LYS A 149 -28.47 18.44 12.57
N THR A 150 -27.94 19.14 11.57
CA THR A 150 -26.72 18.76 10.87
C THR A 150 -25.83 19.99 10.79
N TYR A 151 -24.60 19.85 11.23
CA TYR A 151 -23.58 20.90 11.16
C TYR A 151 -22.80 20.72 9.86
N ILE A 152 -22.60 21.80 9.12
CA ILE A 152 -21.88 21.80 7.85
C ILE A 152 -20.52 22.47 8.05
N ASP A 153 -19.46 21.74 7.73
CA ASP A 153 -18.10 22.24 7.66
C ASP A 153 -17.62 22.26 6.21
N LEU A 154 -17.36 23.46 5.69
CA LEU A 154 -16.96 23.69 4.31
C LEU A 154 -15.44 23.75 4.12
N ASN A 155 -14.63 23.47 5.15
CA ASN A 155 -13.16 23.44 5.02
C ASN A 155 -12.71 22.57 3.83
N ARG A 156 -13.34 21.40 3.65
CA ARG A 156 -13.04 20.46 2.56
C ARG A 156 -13.66 20.86 1.20
N SER A 157 -14.69 21.71 1.19
CA SER A 157 -15.35 22.11 -0.06
C SER A 157 -14.36 22.83 -0.98
N GLY A 158 -14.21 22.37 -2.22
CA GLY A 158 -13.28 22.94 -3.20
C GLY A 158 -11.89 22.30 -3.23
N VAL A 159 -11.55 21.41 -2.30
CA VAL A 159 -10.29 20.64 -2.33
C VAL A 159 -10.24 19.82 -3.63
N GLY A 160 -9.06 19.73 -4.26
CA GLY A 160 -8.90 19.00 -5.52
C GLY A 160 -8.87 17.49 -5.31
N LEU A 161 -9.65 16.78 -6.10
CA LEU A 161 -9.68 15.32 -6.19
C LEU A 161 -9.27 14.86 -7.59
N MET A 162 -8.64 13.69 -7.65
CA MET A 162 -8.53 12.87 -8.85
C MET A 162 -9.45 11.68 -8.68
N GLU A 163 -10.47 11.55 -9.52
CA GLU A 163 -11.30 10.35 -9.59
C GLU A 163 -10.74 9.42 -10.67
N ILE A 164 -10.19 8.28 -10.23
CA ILE A 164 -9.55 7.24 -11.03
C ILE A 164 -10.53 6.08 -11.18
N VAL A 165 -10.98 5.83 -12.41
CA VAL A 165 -11.98 4.79 -12.71
C VAL A 165 -11.29 3.62 -13.40
N SER A 166 -11.39 2.43 -12.81
CA SER A 166 -10.89 1.21 -13.45
C SER A 166 -11.86 0.71 -14.52
N LYS A 167 -11.33 0.01 -15.52
CA LYS A 167 -12.13 -0.91 -16.34
C LYS A 167 -12.66 -2.05 -15.45
N PRO A 168 -13.75 -2.73 -15.84
CA PRO A 168 -14.30 -3.86 -15.08
C PRO A 168 -13.46 -5.13 -15.30
N ASP A 169 -12.16 -5.06 -15.00
CA ASP A 169 -11.16 -6.13 -15.24
C ASP A 169 -10.86 -6.94 -13.98
N ILE A 170 -11.25 -6.45 -12.81
CA ILE A 170 -10.99 -7.11 -11.53
C ILE A 170 -11.94 -8.30 -11.37
N ARG A 171 -11.40 -9.47 -10.98
CA ARG A 171 -12.11 -10.76 -10.92
C ARG A 171 -12.15 -11.41 -9.55
N SER A 172 -11.47 -10.84 -8.55
CA SER A 172 -11.50 -11.37 -7.18
C SER A 172 -11.35 -10.26 -6.13
N PRO A 173 -11.76 -10.51 -4.87
CA PRO A 173 -11.45 -9.63 -3.75
C PRO A 173 -9.95 -9.35 -3.63
N GLU A 174 -9.10 -10.36 -3.79
CA GLU A 174 -7.63 -10.22 -3.68
C GLU A 174 -7.08 -9.30 -4.77
N GLN A 175 -7.57 -9.41 -6.00
CA GLN A 175 -7.19 -8.49 -7.08
C GLN A 175 -7.64 -7.06 -6.77
N ALA A 176 -8.84 -6.86 -6.20
CA ALA A 176 -9.31 -5.54 -5.78
C ALA A 176 -8.39 -4.94 -4.71
N GLY A 177 -8.01 -5.73 -3.71
CA GLY A 177 -7.07 -5.30 -2.67
C GLY A 177 -5.68 -4.97 -3.22
N ALA A 178 -5.16 -5.81 -4.11
CA ALA A 178 -3.88 -5.57 -4.79
C ALA A 178 -3.92 -4.29 -5.64
N TYR A 179 -5.03 -4.02 -6.33
CA TYR A 179 -5.21 -2.82 -7.14
C TYR A 179 -5.22 -1.54 -6.30
N VAL A 180 -5.98 -1.52 -5.20
CA VAL A 180 -6.02 -0.36 -4.30
C VAL A 180 -4.63 -0.10 -3.71
N ASN A 181 -3.93 -1.14 -3.26
CA ASN A 181 -2.57 -1.02 -2.73
C ASN A 181 -1.57 -0.52 -3.78
N LYS A 182 -1.61 -1.06 -5.00
CA LYS A 182 -0.72 -0.64 -6.10
C LYS A 182 -0.96 0.82 -6.48
N LEU A 183 -2.22 1.24 -6.62
CA LEU A 183 -2.56 2.64 -6.86
C LEU A 183 -2.08 3.55 -5.75
N ARG A 184 -2.34 3.17 -4.49
CA ARG A 184 -1.86 3.92 -3.32
C ARG A 184 -0.34 4.09 -3.34
N SER A 185 0.40 3.03 -3.65
CA SER A 185 1.87 3.07 -3.77
C SER A 185 2.30 4.02 -4.89
N ILE A 186 1.71 3.94 -6.08
CA ILE A 186 2.01 4.85 -7.20
C ILE A 186 1.75 6.31 -6.80
N LEU A 187 0.60 6.60 -6.20
CA LEU A 187 0.22 7.96 -5.80
C LEU A 187 1.19 8.57 -4.78
N ARG A 188 1.62 7.77 -3.80
CA ARG A 188 2.60 8.17 -2.76
C ARG A 188 4.00 8.35 -3.32
N TYR A 189 4.44 7.47 -4.22
CA TYR A 189 5.72 7.64 -4.93
C TYR A 189 5.75 8.94 -5.73
N LEU A 190 4.64 9.29 -6.37
CA LEU A 190 4.50 10.53 -7.12
C LEU A 190 4.29 11.77 -6.24
N ASP A 191 4.04 11.59 -4.94
CA ASP A 191 3.70 12.67 -4.01
C ASP A 191 2.47 13.48 -4.45
N THR A 192 1.51 12.79 -5.07
CA THR A 192 0.27 13.40 -5.62
C THR A 192 -0.90 13.28 -4.64
N CYS A 193 -0.90 12.24 -3.80
CA CYS A 193 -1.87 11.95 -2.75
C CYS A 193 -1.17 11.11 -1.66
N ASP A 194 -1.48 11.38 -0.38
CA ASP A 194 -0.87 10.68 0.76
C ASP A 194 -1.42 9.24 0.92
N GLY A 195 -2.54 8.92 0.26
CA GLY A 195 -3.14 7.59 0.23
C GLY A 195 -3.77 7.14 1.55
N ASN A 196 -4.06 8.05 2.48
CA ASN A 196 -4.65 7.74 3.78
C ASN A 196 -6.17 7.50 3.70
N MET A 197 -6.57 6.23 3.71
CA MET A 197 -7.99 5.87 3.69
C MET A 197 -8.72 6.18 5.00
N ALA A 198 -8.01 6.25 6.14
CA ALA A 198 -8.62 6.51 7.45
C ALA A 198 -8.99 8.00 7.61
N GLU A 199 -8.12 8.89 7.12
CA GLU A 199 -8.37 10.34 7.08
C GLU A 199 -9.30 10.75 5.92
N GLY A 200 -9.51 9.83 4.95
CA GLY A 200 -10.42 10.01 3.83
C GLY A 200 -9.81 10.74 2.63
N SER A 201 -8.48 10.92 2.61
CA SER A 201 -7.76 11.45 1.45
C SER A 201 -7.77 10.48 0.28
N MET A 202 -7.94 9.18 0.53
CA MET A 202 -8.20 8.16 -0.49
C MET A 202 -9.48 7.40 -0.17
N ARG A 203 -10.46 7.45 -1.08
CA ARG A 203 -11.76 6.77 -0.95
C ARG A 203 -11.97 5.81 -2.11
N CYS A 204 -12.70 4.72 -1.88
CA CYS A 204 -13.03 3.76 -2.90
C CYS A 204 -14.53 3.44 -2.88
N ASP A 205 -15.16 3.63 -4.03
CA ASP A 205 -16.48 3.09 -4.33
C ASP A 205 -16.29 1.84 -5.21
N ILE A 206 -17.12 0.82 -4.97
CA ILE A 206 -16.93 -0.52 -5.54
C ILE A 206 -18.16 -0.86 -6.39
N ASN A 207 -17.97 -1.16 -7.67
CA ASN A 207 -19.01 -1.68 -8.53
C ASN A 207 -18.86 -3.19 -8.64
N VAL A 208 -19.84 -3.96 -8.17
CA VAL A 208 -19.81 -5.44 -8.15
C VAL A 208 -20.93 -5.99 -9.02
N SER A 209 -20.59 -6.96 -9.87
CA SER A 209 -21.55 -7.79 -10.59
C SER A 209 -21.08 -9.24 -10.61
N VAL A 210 -22.01 -10.17 -10.74
CA VAL A 210 -21.73 -11.60 -10.95
C VAL A 210 -22.29 -12.09 -12.27
N ARG A 211 -21.68 -13.13 -12.83
CA ARG A 211 -22.16 -13.80 -14.03
C ARG A 211 -21.82 -15.29 -14.03
N LYS A 212 -22.51 -16.07 -14.85
CA LYS A 212 -22.07 -17.43 -15.14
C LYS A 212 -20.74 -17.40 -15.93
N PRO A 213 -19.85 -18.38 -15.74
CA PRO A 213 -18.56 -18.41 -16.43
C PRO A 213 -18.69 -18.23 -17.94
N GLY A 214 -17.94 -17.27 -18.49
CA GLY A 214 -18.00 -16.92 -19.92
C GLY A 214 -19.28 -16.23 -20.41
N GLY A 215 -20.22 -15.90 -19.52
CA GLY A 215 -21.46 -15.19 -19.85
C GLY A 215 -21.29 -13.67 -20.06
N GLU A 216 -22.40 -13.00 -20.37
CA GLU A 216 -22.46 -11.54 -20.41
C GLU A 216 -22.31 -10.92 -19.01
N LEU A 217 -21.92 -9.65 -18.93
CA LEU A 217 -21.85 -8.93 -17.66
C LEU A 217 -23.25 -8.77 -17.07
N GLY A 218 -23.40 -9.08 -15.78
CA GLY A 218 -24.65 -8.89 -15.06
C GLY A 218 -24.93 -7.43 -14.70
N THR A 219 -26.06 -7.20 -14.03
CA THR A 219 -26.36 -5.89 -13.43
C THR A 219 -25.38 -5.62 -12.29
N ARG A 220 -24.85 -4.40 -12.23
CA ARG A 220 -23.95 -3.96 -11.15
C ARG A 220 -24.70 -3.34 -9.98
N CYS A 221 -24.20 -3.57 -8.76
CA CYS A 221 -24.51 -2.77 -7.59
C CYS A 221 -23.27 -1.97 -7.17
N GLU A 222 -23.48 -0.74 -6.72
CA GLU A 222 -22.43 0.17 -6.27
C GLU A 222 -22.40 0.17 -4.73
N LEU A 223 -21.26 -0.18 -4.13
CA LEU A 223 -21.02 -0.09 -2.70
C LEU A 223 -20.24 1.19 -2.41
N LYS A 224 -20.78 2.05 -1.55
CA LYS A 224 -20.14 3.31 -1.13
C LYS A 224 -19.54 3.22 0.27
N ASN A 225 -18.65 4.17 0.56
CA ASN A 225 -18.09 4.44 1.90
C ASN A 225 -17.28 3.25 2.48
N VAL A 226 -16.38 2.69 1.67
CA VAL A 226 -15.51 1.59 2.11
C VAL A 226 -14.09 2.12 2.35
N ASN A 227 -13.74 2.29 3.62
CA ASN A 227 -12.55 3.04 4.06
C ASN A 227 -11.34 2.16 4.42
N SER A 228 -11.34 0.87 4.06
CA SER A 228 -10.14 0.04 4.20
C SER A 228 -10.08 -1.05 3.14
N VAL A 229 -8.86 -1.43 2.73
CA VAL A 229 -8.62 -2.52 1.77
C VAL A 229 -9.28 -3.82 2.22
N ARG A 230 -9.19 -4.15 3.51
CA ARG A 230 -9.84 -5.34 4.08
C ARG A 230 -11.37 -5.28 3.90
N PHE A 231 -11.99 -4.14 4.17
CA PHE A 231 -13.43 -3.98 4.01
C PHE A 231 -13.85 -3.97 2.53
N ILE A 232 -13.00 -3.49 1.62
CA ILE A 232 -13.25 -3.60 0.17
C ILE A 232 -13.37 -5.06 -0.23
N MET A 233 -12.41 -5.89 0.18
CA MET A 233 -12.41 -7.33 -0.12
C MET A 233 -13.67 -8.01 0.42
N GLN A 234 -14.00 -7.76 1.70
CA GLN A 234 -15.17 -8.36 2.34
C GLN A 234 -16.50 -7.88 1.75
N ALA A 235 -16.58 -6.60 1.37
CA ALA A 235 -17.77 -6.01 0.76
C ALA A 235 -18.04 -6.61 -0.63
N ILE A 236 -16.99 -6.86 -1.42
CA ILE A 236 -17.10 -7.55 -2.72
C ILE A 236 -17.66 -8.95 -2.53
N GLU A 237 -17.10 -9.74 -1.61
CA GLU A 237 -17.53 -11.12 -1.37
C GLU A 237 -18.97 -11.19 -0.86
N ALA A 238 -19.34 -10.31 0.07
CA ALA A 238 -20.69 -10.21 0.61
C ALA A 238 -21.71 -9.83 -0.48
N GLU A 239 -21.40 -8.83 -1.30
CA GLU A 239 -22.30 -8.40 -2.38
C GLU A 239 -22.42 -9.43 -3.50
N ALA A 240 -21.31 -10.08 -3.87
CA ALA A 240 -21.32 -11.13 -4.89
C ALA A 240 -22.15 -12.34 -4.44
N THR A 241 -21.97 -12.79 -3.18
CA THR A 241 -22.78 -13.87 -2.60
C THR A 241 -24.27 -13.53 -2.61
N ARG A 242 -24.63 -12.32 -2.17
CA ARG A 242 -26.02 -11.83 -2.21
C ARG A 242 -26.61 -11.83 -3.61
N GLN A 243 -25.84 -11.39 -4.62
CA GLN A 243 -26.32 -11.39 -5.99
C GLN A 243 -26.55 -12.80 -6.52
N ILE A 244 -25.66 -13.74 -6.18
CA ILE A 244 -25.81 -15.16 -6.55
C ILE A 244 -27.08 -15.74 -5.95
N GLU A 245 -27.30 -15.57 -4.65
CA GLU A 245 -28.51 -16.07 -3.95
C GLU A 245 -29.80 -15.61 -4.65
N ILE A 246 -29.91 -14.32 -4.96
CA ILE A 246 -31.10 -13.77 -5.62
C ILE A 246 -31.31 -14.34 -7.02
N LEU A 247 -30.23 -14.48 -7.79
CA LEU A 247 -30.30 -15.01 -9.16
C LEU A 247 -30.67 -16.51 -9.15
N GLU A 248 -30.16 -17.27 -8.18
CA GLU A 248 -30.48 -18.70 -8.05
C GLU A 248 -31.89 -18.95 -7.52
N ASP A 249 -32.43 -18.05 -6.70
CA ASP A 249 -33.84 -18.02 -6.29
C ASP A 249 -34.81 -17.59 -7.41
N GLY A 250 -34.28 -17.28 -8.60
CA GLY A 250 -35.07 -16.86 -9.77
C GLY A 250 -35.48 -15.39 -9.76
N GLY A 251 -34.85 -14.57 -8.90
CA GLY A 251 -34.99 -13.12 -8.89
C GLY A 251 -34.08 -12.42 -9.90
N GLU A 252 -34.14 -11.09 -9.90
CA GLU A 252 -33.31 -10.23 -10.76
C GLU A 252 -32.53 -9.23 -9.92
N ILE A 253 -31.31 -8.89 -10.36
CA ILE A 253 -30.51 -7.86 -9.71
C ILE A 253 -30.92 -6.49 -10.25
N GLU A 254 -31.47 -5.67 -9.35
CA GLU A 254 -31.67 -4.25 -9.59
C GLU A 254 -30.37 -3.48 -9.32
N GLN A 255 -30.05 -2.53 -10.18
CA GLN A 255 -28.94 -1.63 -9.93
C GLN A 255 -29.27 -0.71 -8.75
N GLN A 256 -28.44 -0.76 -7.71
CA GLN A 256 -28.66 -0.04 -6.46
C GLN A 256 -27.34 0.55 -5.94
N THR A 257 -27.45 1.67 -5.22
CA THR A 257 -26.36 2.14 -4.36
C THR A 257 -26.58 1.56 -2.97
N ARG A 258 -25.55 0.91 -2.42
CA ARG A 258 -25.60 0.16 -1.16
C ARG A 258 -24.45 0.60 -0.24
N LEU A 259 -24.58 0.31 1.05
CA LEU A 259 -23.52 0.46 2.03
C LEU A 259 -23.11 -0.91 2.56
N TYR A 260 -21.84 -1.04 2.92
CA TYR A 260 -21.32 -2.19 3.62
C TYR A 260 -21.32 -1.95 5.14
N ASP A 261 -21.89 -2.88 5.90
CA ASP A 261 -21.82 -2.91 7.37
C ASP A 261 -20.71 -3.89 7.79
N PRO A 262 -19.57 -3.42 8.32
CA PRO A 262 -18.45 -4.28 8.67
C PRO A 262 -18.72 -5.16 9.89
N ASP A 263 -19.65 -4.77 10.78
CA ASP A 263 -19.98 -5.54 11.99
C ASP A 263 -20.85 -6.74 11.63
N LYS A 264 -21.81 -6.54 10.73
CA LYS A 264 -22.70 -7.61 10.24
C LYS A 264 -22.15 -8.36 9.04
N ARG A 265 -21.17 -7.78 8.34
CA ARG A 265 -20.62 -8.25 7.06
C ARG A 265 -21.66 -8.38 5.96
N GLU A 266 -22.61 -7.46 5.93
CA GLU A 266 -23.73 -7.46 4.99
C GLU A 266 -23.79 -6.14 4.22
N THR A 267 -24.39 -6.17 3.02
CA THR A 267 -24.70 -4.96 2.27
C THR A 267 -26.15 -4.54 2.49
N ARG A 268 -26.39 -3.26 2.72
CA ARG A 268 -27.74 -2.69 2.87
C ARG A 268 -28.01 -1.67 1.78
N ALA A 269 -29.22 -1.71 1.21
CA ALA A 269 -29.65 -0.72 0.22
C ALA A 269 -29.75 0.66 0.89
N LEU A 270 -29.16 1.68 0.24
CA LEU A 270 -29.41 3.08 0.59
C LEU A 270 -30.61 3.62 -0.19
N ARG A 271 -30.59 3.43 -1.52
CA ARG A 271 -31.58 3.95 -2.45
C ARG A 271 -31.65 3.09 -3.72
N GLY A 272 -32.86 2.93 -4.26
CA GLY A 272 -33.11 2.32 -5.58
C GLY A 272 -32.92 3.31 -6.73
N LYS A 273 -32.90 2.80 -7.98
CA LYS A 273 -32.58 3.57 -9.20
C LYS A 273 -33.76 4.34 -9.83
N GLU A 274 -34.94 4.41 -9.21
CA GLU A 274 -35.99 5.34 -9.67
C GLU A 274 -35.51 6.81 -9.67
N HIS A 275 -34.34 7.07 -9.08
CA HIS A 275 -33.59 8.31 -9.14
C HIS A 275 -32.19 8.10 -9.74
N ALA A 276 -32.06 7.55 -10.95
CA ALA A 276 -30.85 7.83 -11.74
C ALA A 276 -30.76 9.35 -11.86
N HIS A 277 -29.95 9.97 -11.01
CA HIS A 277 -29.89 11.43 -10.92
C HIS A 277 -29.45 11.93 -12.27
N ASP A 278 -30.36 12.60 -12.98
CA ASP A 278 -30.00 13.42 -14.11
C ASP A 278 -29.17 14.58 -13.57
N TYR A 279 -27.86 14.33 -13.46
CA TYR A 279 -26.88 15.31 -13.01
C TYR A 279 -26.76 16.49 -14.00
N ARG A 280 -27.47 16.44 -15.15
CA ARG A 280 -27.55 17.51 -16.14
C ARG A 280 -26.17 18.06 -16.46
N TYR A 281 -25.23 17.18 -16.81
CA TYR A 281 -23.87 17.59 -17.14
C TYR A 281 -23.88 18.59 -18.30
N PHE A 282 -23.16 19.70 -18.15
CA PHE A 282 -22.87 20.62 -19.24
C PHE A 282 -21.51 21.29 -19.01
N PRO A 283 -20.81 21.72 -20.08
CA PRO A 283 -19.54 22.42 -19.98
C PRO A 283 -19.64 23.64 -19.05
N ASP A 284 -18.71 23.78 -18.12
CA ASP A 284 -18.68 24.93 -17.22
C ASP A 284 -18.31 26.20 -18.02
N PRO A 285 -19.21 27.17 -18.17
CA PRO A 285 -18.94 28.37 -18.97
C PRO A 285 -17.94 29.32 -18.30
N ASP A 286 -17.71 29.17 -16.99
CA ASP A 286 -16.82 30.04 -16.23
C ASP A 286 -15.35 29.59 -16.33
N ILE A 287 -15.09 28.39 -16.86
CA ILE A 287 -13.76 27.81 -17.01
C ILE A 287 -13.49 27.50 -18.48
N LEU A 288 -12.45 28.15 -19.04
CA LEU A 288 -12.00 27.83 -20.39
C LEU A 288 -11.40 26.41 -20.45
N PRO A 289 -11.52 25.71 -21.60
CA PRO A 289 -10.87 24.42 -21.78
C PRO A 289 -9.36 24.48 -21.52
N LEU A 290 -8.85 23.42 -20.90
CA LEU A 290 -7.43 23.19 -20.71
C LEU A 290 -6.80 22.77 -22.04
N ILE A 291 -5.78 23.51 -22.47
CA ILE A 291 -4.90 23.14 -23.56
C ILE A 291 -3.57 22.71 -22.94
N VAL A 292 -3.35 21.42 -22.89
CA VAL A 292 -2.12 20.84 -22.35
C VAL A 292 -1.06 20.92 -23.45
N GLU A 293 0.18 21.37 -23.18
CA GLU A 293 1.28 21.43 -24.16
C GLU A 293 2.19 20.19 -24.09
N ASN A 294 2.71 19.68 -25.21
CA ASN A 294 3.45 18.41 -25.21
C ASN A 294 4.75 18.56 -24.41
N ASP A 295 5.44 19.67 -24.63
CA ASP A 295 6.67 20.00 -23.91
C ASP A 295 6.42 20.13 -22.41
N TRP A 296 5.22 20.53 -21.97
CA TRP A 296 4.86 20.58 -20.55
C TRP A 296 4.69 19.16 -19.97
N VAL A 297 4.02 18.25 -20.68
CA VAL A 297 3.90 16.83 -20.28
C VAL A 297 5.27 16.15 -20.22
N GLU A 298 6.14 16.37 -21.21
CA GLU A 298 7.49 15.79 -21.22
C GLU A 298 8.36 16.33 -20.07
N ARG A 299 8.22 17.62 -19.70
CA ARG A 299 8.89 18.17 -18.52
C ARG A 299 8.42 17.51 -17.23
N ILE A 300 7.11 17.30 -17.06
CA ILE A 300 6.56 16.59 -15.90
C ILE A 300 7.13 15.17 -15.86
N LYS A 301 7.07 14.45 -16.98
CA LYS A 301 7.60 13.09 -17.10
C LYS A 301 9.07 12.98 -16.72
N ALA A 302 9.90 13.93 -17.16
CA ALA A 302 11.33 13.97 -16.83
C ALA A 302 11.60 14.26 -15.34
N SER A 303 10.66 14.87 -14.63
CA SER A 303 10.76 15.17 -13.19
C SER A 303 10.23 14.04 -12.29
N MET A 304 9.57 13.02 -12.86
CA MET A 304 8.98 11.94 -12.09
C MET A 304 10.07 11.08 -11.42
N PRO A 305 9.85 10.64 -10.16
CA PRO A 305 10.72 9.65 -9.55
C PRO A 305 10.58 8.30 -10.24
N GLU A 306 11.54 7.41 -10.01
CA GLU A 306 11.41 6.01 -10.37
C GLU A 306 10.19 5.41 -9.64
N LEU A 307 9.26 4.84 -10.40
CA LEU A 307 8.01 4.28 -9.88
C LEU A 307 8.21 2.86 -9.31
N PRO A 308 7.25 2.35 -8.52
CA PRO A 308 7.41 1.08 -7.81
C PRO A 308 7.74 -0.12 -8.71
N ASP A 309 7.13 -0.23 -9.89
CA ASP A 309 7.34 -1.37 -10.79
C ASP A 309 8.76 -1.35 -11.40
N GLU A 310 9.19 -0.19 -11.88
CA GLU A 310 10.52 0.04 -12.43
C GLU A 310 11.59 -0.16 -11.34
N LYS A 311 11.36 0.38 -10.14
CA LYS A 311 12.25 0.20 -8.99
C LYS A 311 12.32 -1.26 -8.55
N LYS A 312 11.19 -1.99 -8.55
CA LYS A 312 11.15 -3.43 -8.25
C LYS A 312 11.98 -4.22 -9.25
N GLN A 313 11.85 -3.91 -10.54
CA GLN A 313 12.62 -4.59 -11.57
C GLN A 313 14.12 -4.32 -11.43
N ARG A 314 14.50 -3.08 -11.07
CA ARG A 314 15.89 -2.73 -10.73
C ARG A 314 16.40 -3.51 -9.52
N PHE A 315 15.61 -3.62 -8.45
CA PHE A 315 15.96 -4.41 -7.26
C PHE A 315 16.18 -5.91 -7.58
N ILE A 316 15.41 -6.47 -8.50
CA ILE A 316 15.62 -7.84 -8.96
C ILE A 316 16.91 -7.95 -9.79
N ASN A 317 17.09 -7.05 -10.76
CA ASN A 317 18.19 -7.15 -11.73
C ASN A 317 19.56 -6.79 -11.14
N ASP A 318 19.63 -5.68 -10.41
CA ASP A 318 20.89 -5.06 -9.99
C ASP A 318 21.32 -5.58 -8.62
N TYR A 319 20.37 -5.85 -7.72
CA TYR A 319 20.64 -6.36 -6.37
C TYR A 319 20.40 -7.87 -6.23
N GLY A 320 19.87 -8.54 -7.26
CA GLY A 320 19.66 -9.99 -7.26
C GLY A 320 18.62 -10.47 -6.26
N LEU A 321 17.68 -9.60 -5.86
CA LEU A 321 16.61 -9.93 -4.92
C LEU A 321 15.53 -10.82 -5.56
N SER A 322 14.80 -11.54 -4.73
CA SER A 322 13.60 -12.25 -5.21
C SER A 322 12.49 -11.24 -5.55
N ALA A 323 11.55 -11.64 -6.42
CA ALA A 323 10.40 -10.79 -6.74
C ALA A 323 9.52 -10.47 -5.53
N TYR A 324 9.50 -11.37 -4.54
CA TYR A 324 8.80 -11.18 -3.28
C TYR A 324 9.50 -10.10 -2.44
N ASP A 325 10.80 -10.26 -2.17
CA ASP A 325 11.57 -9.30 -1.34
C ASP A 325 11.55 -7.91 -1.98
N ALA A 326 11.80 -7.83 -3.29
CA ALA A 326 11.73 -6.57 -4.01
C ALA A 326 10.34 -5.93 -3.92
N GLY A 327 9.26 -6.73 -4.03
CA GLY A 327 7.89 -6.25 -3.91
C GLY A 327 7.57 -5.67 -2.53
N VAL A 328 8.07 -6.28 -1.46
CA VAL A 328 7.92 -5.77 -0.08
C VAL A 328 8.66 -4.45 0.09
N LEU A 329 9.89 -4.36 -0.44
CA LEU A 329 10.73 -3.17 -0.30
C LEU A 329 10.19 -1.96 -1.06
N VAL A 330 9.60 -2.17 -2.24
CA VAL A 330 9.03 -1.07 -3.04
C VAL A 330 7.60 -0.69 -2.66
N ALA A 331 6.99 -1.39 -1.70
CA ALA A 331 5.60 -1.15 -1.31
C ALA A 331 5.37 0.30 -0.87
N GLU A 332 6.33 0.85 -0.11
CA GLU A 332 6.40 2.25 0.30
C GLU A 332 7.69 2.88 -0.22
N LYS A 333 7.64 4.19 -0.50
CA LYS A 333 8.81 4.92 -1.02
C LYS A 333 9.94 4.96 0.00
N ASP A 334 9.61 5.27 1.24
CA ASP A 334 10.59 5.40 2.32
C ASP A 334 11.28 4.07 2.64
N TYR A 335 10.59 2.94 2.44
CA TYR A 335 11.16 1.60 2.62
C TYR A 335 12.21 1.32 1.54
N ALA A 336 11.90 1.68 0.30
CA ALA A 336 12.82 1.52 -0.81
C ALA A 336 14.06 2.40 -0.63
N ASP A 337 13.87 3.67 -0.26
CA ASP A 337 14.96 4.63 -0.06
C ASP A 337 15.85 4.22 1.14
N PHE A 338 15.24 3.70 2.22
CA PHE A 338 15.97 3.13 3.36
C PHE A 338 16.81 1.91 2.94
N PHE A 339 16.22 1.00 2.17
CA PHE A 339 16.92 -0.19 1.68
C PHE A 339 18.08 0.16 0.76
N GLU A 340 17.91 1.11 -0.18
CA GLU A 340 18.99 1.52 -1.07
C GLU A 340 20.19 2.06 -0.29
N THR A 341 19.92 2.89 0.73
CA THR A 341 20.95 3.40 1.63
C THR A 341 21.62 2.28 2.44
N LEU A 342 20.83 1.33 2.93
CA LEU A 342 21.34 0.19 3.69
C LEU A 342 22.21 -0.73 2.83
N ALA A 343 21.80 -1.01 1.59
CA ALA A 343 22.48 -1.90 0.66
C ALA A 343 23.74 -1.28 0.04
N GLU A 344 23.94 0.04 0.15
CA GLU A 344 25.12 0.71 -0.41
C GLU A 344 26.42 0.13 0.17
N GLY A 345 27.22 -0.50 -0.71
CA GLY A 345 28.48 -1.15 -0.33
C GLY A 345 28.34 -2.48 0.43
N ARG A 346 27.13 -3.04 0.55
CA ARG A 346 26.83 -4.24 1.35
C ARG A 346 26.19 -5.36 0.52
N ASP A 347 26.11 -6.55 1.11
CA ASP A 347 25.33 -7.65 0.54
C ASP A 347 23.84 -7.30 0.59
N ALA A 348 23.26 -7.07 -0.60
CA ALA A 348 21.89 -6.63 -0.74
C ALA A 348 20.85 -7.64 -0.25
N LYS A 349 21.14 -8.95 -0.35
CA LYS A 349 20.24 -9.99 0.16
C LYS A 349 20.26 -10.01 1.68
N LEU A 350 21.43 -9.86 2.28
CA LEU A 350 21.56 -9.73 3.73
C LEU A 350 20.78 -8.49 4.22
N ALA A 351 20.97 -7.35 3.56
CA ALA A 351 20.25 -6.11 3.87
C ALA A 351 18.72 -6.27 3.74
N ALA A 352 18.23 -6.83 2.63
CA ALA A 352 16.81 -7.06 2.41
C ALA A 352 16.21 -7.99 3.49
N ASN A 353 16.89 -9.10 3.80
CA ASN A 353 16.42 -10.06 4.82
C ASN A 353 16.36 -9.45 6.22
N TRP A 354 17.36 -8.67 6.63
CA TRP A 354 17.35 -8.00 7.94
C TRP A 354 16.28 -6.91 8.02
N PHE A 355 16.12 -6.14 6.95
CA PHE A 355 15.15 -5.06 6.93
C PHE A 355 13.71 -5.59 6.93
N THR A 356 13.39 -6.52 6.02
CA THR A 356 12.03 -7.08 5.91
C THR A 356 11.67 -8.07 7.01
N GLY A 357 12.66 -8.66 7.67
CA GLY A 357 12.49 -9.60 8.78
C GLY A 357 12.54 -8.92 10.14
N ASP A 358 13.75 -8.84 10.71
CA ASP A 358 13.97 -8.41 12.09
C ASP A 358 13.59 -6.93 12.31
N PHE A 359 13.93 -6.03 11.37
CA PHE A 359 13.66 -4.60 11.53
C PHE A 359 12.15 -4.27 11.43
N PHE A 360 11.46 -4.76 10.40
CA PHE A 360 10.00 -4.65 10.31
C PHE A 360 9.29 -5.34 11.48
N GLY A 361 9.82 -6.47 11.96
CA GLY A 361 9.31 -7.11 13.18
C GLY A 361 9.37 -6.18 14.40
N ALA A 362 10.47 -5.43 14.56
CA ALA A 362 10.64 -4.48 15.65
C ALA A 362 9.72 -3.25 15.54
N LEU A 363 9.59 -2.65 14.34
CA LEU A 363 8.64 -1.57 14.07
C LEU A 363 7.21 -1.99 14.45
N ASN A 364 6.76 -3.15 13.94
CA ASN A 364 5.41 -3.66 14.20
C ASN A 364 5.19 -3.95 15.69
N LYS A 365 6.19 -4.49 16.40
CA LYS A 365 6.11 -4.77 17.84
C LYS A 365 6.01 -3.48 18.67
N ALA A 366 6.69 -2.42 18.22
CA ALA A 366 6.68 -1.11 18.87
C ALA A 366 5.48 -0.25 18.45
N GLY A 367 4.82 -0.58 17.34
CA GLY A 367 3.76 0.24 16.75
C GLY A 367 4.27 1.57 16.22
N LEU A 368 5.51 1.58 15.70
CA LEU A 368 6.19 2.77 15.18
C LEU A 368 6.22 2.74 13.65
N ASP A 369 6.14 3.92 13.05
CA ASP A 369 6.46 4.12 11.63
C ASP A 369 7.99 4.20 11.42
N LEU A 370 8.43 4.09 10.15
CA LEU A 370 9.85 4.00 9.82
C LEU A 370 10.64 5.25 10.28
N ASP A 371 10.03 6.43 10.17
CA ASP A 371 10.61 7.72 10.56
C ASP A 371 10.71 7.91 12.09
N GLU A 372 9.95 7.14 12.86
CA GLU A 372 10.01 7.10 14.32
C GLU A 372 11.04 6.07 14.85
N SER A 373 11.69 5.32 13.97
CA SER A 373 12.64 4.28 14.35
C SER A 373 13.85 4.84 15.12
N PRO A 374 14.24 4.25 16.27
CA PRO A 374 15.47 4.62 16.96
C PRO A 374 16.75 4.18 16.20
N VAL A 375 16.59 3.27 15.23
CA VAL A 375 17.65 2.71 14.39
C VAL A 375 17.44 3.17 12.95
N ASP A 376 18.35 3.99 12.44
CA ASP A 376 18.38 4.40 11.04
C ASP A 376 19.15 3.38 10.16
N SER A 377 19.14 3.62 8.85
CA SER A 377 19.81 2.74 7.87
C SER A 377 21.33 2.66 8.08
N ALA A 378 21.95 3.72 8.59
CA ALA A 378 23.39 3.74 8.87
C ALA A 378 23.75 2.85 10.07
N LYS A 379 23.00 2.95 11.17
CA LYS A 379 23.18 2.10 12.36
C LYS A 379 22.91 0.64 12.05
N LEU A 380 21.84 0.34 11.29
CA LEU A 380 21.58 -1.02 10.84
C LEU A 380 22.71 -1.50 9.92
N GLY A 381 23.21 -0.65 9.03
CA GLY A 381 24.36 -0.94 8.17
C GLY A 381 25.61 -1.33 8.96
N GLU A 382 25.92 -0.63 10.04
CA GLU A 382 27.04 -0.97 10.94
C GLU A 382 26.87 -2.37 11.54
N LEU A 383 25.66 -2.75 11.94
CA LEU A 383 25.38 -4.10 12.41
C LEU A 383 25.66 -5.15 11.32
N LEU A 384 25.25 -4.87 10.07
CA LEU A 384 25.48 -5.77 8.95
C LEU A 384 26.97 -5.89 8.61
N ASP A 385 27.73 -4.81 8.74
CA ASP A 385 29.18 -4.80 8.51
C ASP A 385 29.89 -5.71 9.52
N LEU A 386 29.49 -5.68 10.79
CA LEU A 386 30.01 -6.56 11.86
C LEU A 386 29.63 -8.05 11.67
N ILE A 387 28.53 -8.32 10.96
CA ILE A 387 28.18 -9.69 10.56
C ILE A 387 29.08 -10.11 9.38
N ALA A 388 29.27 -9.22 8.41
CA ALA A 388 30.01 -9.51 7.18
C ALA A 388 31.51 -9.73 7.43
N ASP A 389 32.11 -9.01 8.39
CA ASP A 389 33.50 -9.18 8.79
C ASP A 389 33.73 -10.31 9.83
N GLU A 390 32.67 -11.05 10.17
CA GLU A 390 32.63 -12.13 11.15
C GLU A 390 32.98 -11.71 12.60
N THR A 391 32.95 -10.41 12.93
CA THR A 391 33.12 -9.91 14.30
C THR A 391 32.03 -10.45 15.23
N ILE A 392 30.80 -10.57 14.73
CA ILE A 392 29.67 -11.17 15.45
C ILE A 392 28.97 -12.24 14.62
N SER A 393 28.38 -13.22 15.30
CA SER A 393 27.50 -14.20 14.65
C SER A 393 26.12 -13.59 14.37
N GLY A 394 25.39 -14.12 13.39
CA GLY A 394 24.01 -13.69 13.11
C GLY A 394 23.05 -13.88 14.30
N ARG A 395 23.35 -14.78 15.23
CA ARG A 395 22.61 -14.89 16.50
C ARG A 395 22.89 -13.71 17.42
N ILE A 396 24.16 -13.39 17.62
CA ILE A 396 24.59 -12.26 18.46
C ILE A 396 24.07 -10.95 17.88
N ALA A 397 24.03 -10.83 16.54
CA ALA A 397 23.48 -9.67 15.89
C ALA A 397 22.02 -9.39 16.27
N LYS A 398 21.20 -10.41 16.54
CA LYS A 398 19.83 -10.21 17.02
C LYS A 398 19.81 -9.62 18.43
N ASP A 399 20.64 -10.14 19.32
CA ASP A 399 20.77 -9.62 20.69
C ASP A 399 21.31 -8.17 20.69
N VAL A 400 22.25 -7.86 19.78
CA VAL A 400 22.77 -6.49 19.58
C VAL A 400 21.68 -5.59 19.02
N PHE A 401 20.92 -6.04 18.02
CA PHE A 401 19.83 -5.27 17.42
C PHE A 401 18.73 -4.92 18.44
N GLU A 402 18.35 -5.86 19.30
CA GLU A 402 17.39 -5.58 20.39
C GLU A 402 17.89 -4.45 21.31
N GLU A 403 19.17 -4.47 21.69
CA GLU A 403 19.77 -3.40 22.50
C GLU A 403 19.88 -2.07 21.71
N MET A 404 20.20 -2.12 20.42
CA MET A 404 20.20 -0.94 19.55
C MET A 404 18.81 -0.30 19.52
N TRP A 405 17.76 -1.12 19.47
CA TRP A 405 16.38 -0.66 19.49
C TRP A 405 16.01 0.02 20.81
N GLU A 406 16.38 -0.58 21.94
CA GLU A 406 16.06 -0.04 23.27
C GLU A 406 16.86 1.22 23.62
N THR A 407 18.13 1.29 23.21
CA THR A 407 19.06 2.35 23.64
C THR A 407 19.36 3.40 22.58
N GLY A 408 19.10 3.09 21.30
CA GLY A 408 19.51 3.91 20.16
C GLY A 408 21.01 3.93 19.89
N LYS A 409 21.82 3.15 20.64
CA LYS A 409 23.28 3.11 20.49
C LYS A 409 23.69 2.38 19.18
N PRO A 410 24.87 2.70 18.61
CA PRO A 410 25.43 1.98 17.47
C PRO A 410 25.88 0.56 17.83
N ALA A 411 25.91 -0.33 16.84
CA ALA A 411 26.17 -1.76 17.02
C ALA A 411 27.57 -2.03 17.61
N GLY A 412 28.61 -1.37 17.08
CA GLY A 412 29.99 -1.54 17.51
C GLY A 412 30.20 -1.18 18.98
N GLN A 413 29.57 -0.11 19.44
CA GLN A 413 29.61 0.29 20.85
C GLN A 413 29.01 -0.80 21.76
N ILE A 414 27.86 -1.35 21.39
CA ILE A 414 27.20 -2.42 22.17
C ILE A 414 28.07 -3.68 22.19
N VAL A 415 28.66 -4.05 21.06
CA VAL A 415 29.53 -5.23 20.93
C VAL A 415 30.77 -5.09 21.82
N GLU A 416 31.37 -3.91 21.91
CA GLU A 416 32.50 -3.64 22.80
C GLU A 416 32.12 -3.64 24.27
N GLU A 417 31.06 -2.90 24.65
CA GLU A 417 30.61 -2.79 26.05
C GLU A 417 30.23 -4.15 26.65
N LYS A 418 29.60 -5.02 25.84
CA LYS A 418 29.14 -6.35 26.27
C LYS A 418 30.12 -7.49 25.95
N GLY A 419 31.26 -7.18 25.32
CA GLY A 419 32.28 -8.16 24.96
C GLY A 419 31.76 -9.29 24.06
N LEU A 420 30.93 -8.94 23.06
CA LEU A 420 30.19 -9.89 22.23
C LEU A 420 30.95 -10.37 20.99
N LYS A 421 32.24 -10.01 20.85
CA LYS A 421 33.07 -10.46 19.73
C LYS A 421 33.15 -11.99 19.69
N GLN A 422 33.05 -12.53 18.48
CA GLN A 422 33.09 -13.96 18.23
C GLN A 422 34.48 -14.52 18.57
N ILE A 423 34.51 -15.70 19.18
CA ILE A 423 35.76 -16.45 19.40
C ILE A 423 36.11 -17.14 18.09
N THR A 424 37.17 -16.65 17.44
CA THR A 424 37.73 -17.21 16.19
C THR A 424 39.01 -18.01 16.43
N ASP A 425 39.57 -18.00 17.65
CA ASP A 425 40.72 -18.82 18.02
C ASP A 425 40.32 -20.31 18.08
N THR A 426 40.82 -21.07 17.10
CA THR A 426 40.59 -22.51 17.00
C THR A 426 41.07 -23.28 18.21
N SER A 427 42.13 -22.82 18.90
CA SER A 427 42.72 -23.56 20.01
C SER A 427 41.84 -23.53 21.28
N GLU A 428 41.23 -22.37 21.56
CA GLU A 428 40.27 -22.22 22.66
C GLU A 428 39.00 -23.03 22.40
N LEU A 429 38.49 -22.97 21.16
CA LEU A 429 37.34 -23.74 20.70
C LEU A 429 37.56 -25.25 20.78
N GLU A 430 38.73 -25.74 20.34
CA GLU A 430 39.08 -27.16 20.42
C GLU A 430 39.09 -27.66 21.86
N GLY A 431 39.63 -26.88 22.81
CA GLY A 431 39.64 -27.24 24.22
C GLY A 431 38.24 -27.36 24.84
N ILE A 432 37.33 -26.46 24.48
CA ILE A 432 35.93 -26.51 24.93
C ILE A 432 35.21 -27.72 24.33
N VAL A 433 35.42 -27.98 23.03
CA VAL A 433 34.83 -29.14 22.36
C VAL A 433 35.36 -30.44 22.97
N ASP A 434 36.67 -30.56 23.22
CA ASP A 434 37.28 -31.75 23.83
C ASP A 434 36.66 -32.06 25.19
N LYS A 435 36.45 -31.03 26.01
CA LYS A 435 35.81 -31.18 27.31
C LYS A 435 34.37 -31.69 27.18
N ILE A 436 33.57 -31.10 26.28
CA ILE A 436 32.18 -31.51 26.08
C ILE A 436 32.09 -32.94 25.53
N VAL A 437 32.99 -33.32 24.62
CA VAL A 437 33.07 -34.68 24.07
C VAL A 437 33.47 -35.69 25.16
N ALA A 438 34.44 -35.34 26.01
CA ALA A 438 34.88 -36.19 27.12
C ALA A 438 33.80 -36.36 28.21
N ASP A 439 33.05 -35.30 28.50
CA ASP A 439 32.02 -35.30 29.54
C ASP A 439 30.73 -36.04 29.13
N ASN A 440 30.57 -36.41 27.84
CA ASN A 440 29.33 -36.97 27.30
C ASN A 440 29.56 -38.25 26.43
N PRO A 441 30.16 -39.31 27.00
CA PRO A 441 30.57 -40.49 26.24
C PRO A 441 29.42 -41.29 25.60
N GLU A 442 28.23 -41.30 26.24
CA GLU A 442 27.05 -41.99 25.70
C GLU A 442 26.54 -41.33 24.41
N GLN A 443 26.55 -40.00 24.37
CA GLN A 443 26.14 -39.20 23.22
C GLN A 443 27.14 -39.34 22.08
N VAL A 444 28.44 -39.46 22.38
CA VAL A 444 29.49 -39.75 21.38
C VAL A 444 29.24 -41.10 20.69
N ALA A 445 28.88 -42.14 21.45
CA ALA A 445 28.55 -43.45 20.89
C ALA A 445 27.37 -43.38 19.92
N GLN A 446 26.30 -42.65 20.29
CA GLN A 446 25.12 -42.46 19.43
C GLN A 446 25.44 -41.71 18.13
N VAL A 447 26.36 -40.73 18.16
CA VAL A 447 26.80 -40.03 16.94
C VAL A 447 27.55 -40.98 16.02
N ARG A 448 28.43 -41.83 16.56
CA ARG A 448 29.20 -42.82 15.79
C ARG A 448 28.33 -43.93 15.19
N GLU A 449 27.18 -44.22 15.81
CA GLU A 449 26.16 -45.11 15.25
C GLU A 449 25.30 -44.45 14.14
N GLY A 450 25.56 -43.18 13.82
CA GLY A 450 24.93 -42.47 12.71
C GLY A 450 23.76 -41.55 13.09
N ASN A 451 23.50 -41.32 14.38
CA ASN A 451 22.40 -40.47 14.82
C ASN A 451 22.74 -38.97 14.69
N GLN A 452 22.44 -38.40 13.52
CA GLN A 452 22.70 -36.99 13.19
C GLN A 452 22.03 -35.97 14.14
N LYS A 453 20.94 -36.33 14.83
CA LYS A 453 20.28 -35.43 15.79
C LYS A 453 21.16 -35.12 17.01
N VAL A 454 21.99 -36.08 17.43
CA VAL A 454 22.88 -35.93 18.59
C VAL A 454 24.08 -35.03 18.25
N LYS A 455 24.48 -34.97 16.97
CA LYS A 455 25.49 -34.01 16.48
C LYS A 455 25.00 -32.56 16.64
N GLY A 456 23.74 -32.29 16.32
CA GLY A 456 23.11 -30.98 16.57
C GLY A 456 23.05 -30.62 18.05
N TRP A 457 22.89 -31.60 18.94
CA TRP A 457 22.95 -31.39 20.39
C TRP A 457 24.34 -30.96 20.87
N PHE A 458 25.42 -31.56 20.35
CA PHE A 458 26.80 -31.15 20.66
C PHE A 458 27.07 -29.70 20.22
N VAL A 459 26.61 -29.30 19.03
CA VAL A 459 26.67 -27.89 18.59
C VAL A 459 25.96 -26.99 19.60
N GLY A 460 24.77 -27.38 20.06
CA GLY A 460 24.03 -26.65 21.10
C GLY A 460 24.80 -26.52 22.42
N GLN A 461 25.50 -27.56 22.87
CA GLN A 461 26.31 -27.51 24.09
C GLN A 461 27.52 -26.59 23.96
N VAL A 462 28.22 -26.63 22.82
CA VAL A 462 29.38 -25.75 22.56
C VAL A 462 28.92 -24.30 22.50
N MET A 463 27.80 -24.02 21.83
CA MET A 463 27.20 -22.68 21.81
C MET A 463 26.79 -22.23 23.21
N LYS A 464 26.22 -23.11 24.04
CA LYS A 464 25.86 -22.78 25.43
C LYS A 464 27.09 -22.48 26.29
N ALA A 465 28.16 -23.28 26.18
CA ALA A 465 29.39 -23.11 26.94
C ALA A 465 30.14 -21.82 26.56
N THR A 466 30.03 -21.39 25.31
CA THR A 466 30.65 -20.15 24.80
C THR A 466 29.75 -18.93 24.88
N GLY A 467 28.55 -19.06 25.48
CA GLY A 467 27.56 -17.97 25.53
C GLY A 467 27.12 -17.48 24.15
N GLY A 468 27.15 -18.35 23.14
CA GLY A 468 26.79 -18.04 21.75
C GLY A 468 27.91 -17.41 20.92
N LYS A 469 29.12 -17.23 21.49
CA LYS A 469 30.26 -16.56 20.85
C LYS A 469 31.09 -17.45 19.93
N ALA A 470 30.85 -18.75 19.91
CA ALA A 470 31.55 -19.64 18.99
C ALA A 470 31.07 -19.45 17.54
N ASN A 471 32.00 -19.45 16.58
CA ASN A 471 31.63 -19.48 15.16
C ASN A 471 30.99 -20.83 14.81
N PRO A 472 29.72 -20.87 14.34
CA PRO A 472 29.01 -22.12 14.08
C PRO A 472 29.67 -23.01 13.02
N LYS A 473 30.32 -22.43 11.99
CA LYS A 473 31.03 -23.21 10.96
C LYS A 473 32.23 -23.92 11.56
N LEU A 474 33.07 -23.19 12.28
CA LEU A 474 34.26 -23.74 12.97
C LEU A 474 33.86 -24.82 14.00
N VAL A 475 32.80 -24.61 14.78
CA VAL A 475 32.29 -25.63 15.71
C VAL A 475 31.90 -26.91 14.99
N ASN A 476 31.18 -26.81 13.86
CA ASN A 476 30.78 -27.97 13.08
C ASN A 476 31.99 -28.70 12.48
N GLU A 477 33.01 -27.97 12.01
CA GLU A 477 34.25 -28.56 11.48
C GLU A 477 35.04 -29.30 12.57
N ILE A 478 35.22 -28.68 13.75
CA ILE A 478 35.94 -29.29 14.88
C ILE A 478 35.19 -30.54 15.38
N LEU A 479 33.86 -30.45 15.53
CA LEU A 479 33.04 -31.59 15.92
C LEU A 479 33.06 -32.71 14.89
N ALA A 480 33.05 -32.40 13.59
CA ALA A 480 33.19 -33.40 12.54
C ALA A 480 34.55 -34.12 12.64
N LYS A 481 35.65 -33.39 12.85
CA LYS A 481 36.98 -34.00 13.03
C LYS A 481 37.08 -34.88 14.27
N LYS A 482 36.46 -34.49 15.39
CA LYS A 482 36.57 -35.20 16.67
C LYS A 482 35.58 -36.36 16.84
N LEU A 483 34.41 -36.27 16.23
CA LEU A 483 33.35 -37.28 16.38
C LEU A 483 33.35 -38.35 15.27
N GLY A 484 34.02 -38.10 14.14
CA GLY A 484 34.13 -39.02 13.01
C GLY A 484 33.14 -38.69 11.90
#